data_AF-A0A086ZYY3-F1
#
_entry.id   AF-A0A086ZYY3-F1
#
_cell.length_a   1.000
_cell.length_b   1.000
_cell.length_c   1.000
_cell.angle_alpha   90.00
_cell.angle_beta   90.00
_cell.angle_gamma   90.00
#
_symmetry.space_group_name_H-M   'P 1'
#
loop_
_entity.id
_entity.type
_entity.pdbx_description
1 polymer ?
#
loop_
_entity_poly.entity_id
_entity_poly.type
_entity_poly.pdbx_seq_one_letter_code
_entity_poly.pdbx_strand_id
1 'polypeptide(L)' 'MSKMPDRPATVSEQEWREYKWEATVAQGEQARRRLAARWNMPVIPPDVLAI' A
#
# COMPACT_ATOMS: atom_id res chain seq x y z
N MET A 1 2.42 -8.10 14.38
CA MET A 1 2.54 -6.76 13.78
C MET A 1 3.32 -6.93 12.49
N SER A 2 2.64 -6.93 11.35
CA SER A 2 3.35 -6.85 10.07
C SER A 2 4.09 -5.53 10.01
N LYS A 3 5.27 -5.50 9.38
CA LYS A 3 5.97 -4.25 9.11
C LYS A 3 5.43 -3.66 7.82
N MET A 4 5.43 -2.33 7.75
CA MET A 4 5.12 -1.63 6.53
C MET A 4 6.14 -2.01 5.45
N PRO A 5 5.70 -2.38 4.24
CA PRO A 5 6.65 -2.65 3.16
C PRO A 5 7.44 -1.38 2.83
N ASP A 6 8.69 -1.56 2.43
CA ASP A 6 9.51 -0.45 1.95
C ASP A 6 9.02 0.07 0.59
N ARG A 7 9.28 1.35 0.34
CA ARG A 7 9.04 1.98 -0.96
C ARG A 7 9.97 1.35 -2.01
N PRO A 8 9.46 0.87 -3.16
CA PRO A 8 10.32 0.46 -4.26
C PRO A 8 11.20 1.61 -4.76
N ALA A 9 12.47 1.35 -5.06
CA ALA A 9 13.40 2.39 -5.52
C ALA A 9 12.97 3.08 -6.82
N THR A 10 12.16 2.38 -7.63
CA THR A 10 11.59 2.86 -8.91
C THR A 10 10.41 3.82 -8.75
N VAL A 11 9.86 3.95 -7.55
CA VAL A 11 8.64 4.73 -7.25
C VAL A 11 9.06 6.00 -6.53
N SER A 12 8.57 7.18 -6.93
CA SER A 12 8.89 8.43 -6.22
C SER A 12 8.28 8.47 -4.80
N GLU A 13 8.81 9.32 -3.92
CA GLU A 13 8.21 9.51 -2.59
C GLU A 13 6.75 10.01 -2.65
N GLN A 14 6.42 10.78 -3.68
CA GLN A 14 5.08 11.30 -3.91
C GLN A 14 4.10 10.17 -4.27
N GLU A 15 4.44 9.36 -5.28
CA GLU A 15 3.63 8.18 -5.67
C GLU A 15 3.47 7.20 -4.50
N TRP A 16 4.52 7.01 -3.70
CA TRP A 16 4.43 6.18 -2.50
C TRP A 16 3.48 6.75 -1.44
N ARG A 17 3.42 8.07 -1.27
CA ARG A 17 2.44 8.71 -0.39
C ARG A 17 1.02 8.53 -0.91
N GLU A 18 0.80 8.71 -2.21
CA GLU A 18 -0.51 8.52 -2.84
C GLU A 18 -0.99 7.07 -2.71
N TYR A 19 -0.11 6.11 -3.02
CA TYR A 19 -0.40 4.69 -2.85
C TYR A 19 -0.78 4.34 -1.39
N LYS A 20 -0.04 4.87 -0.40
CA LYS A 20 -0.38 4.67 1.02
C LYS A 20 -1.73 5.24 1.38
N TRP A 21 -2.05 6.43 0.89
CA TRP A 21 -3.36 7.05 1.10
C TRP A 21 -4.46 6.15 0.53
N GLU A 22 -4.36 5.78 -0.76
CA GLU A 22 -5.32 4.87 -1.39
C GLU A 22 -5.44 3.52 -0.68
N ALA A 23 -4.33 2.93 -0.23
CA ALA A 23 -4.34 1.68 0.51
C ALA A 23 -5.00 1.80 1.89
N THR A 24 -4.97 3.00 2.50
CA THR A 24 -5.66 3.30 3.76
C THR A 24 -7.16 3.35 3.54
N VAL A 25 -7.62 3.98 2.45
CA VAL A 25 -9.06 4.07 2.13
C VAL A 25 -9.62 2.75 1.57
N ALA A 26 -8.76 1.92 0.96
CA ALA A 26 -9.13 0.62 0.41
C ALA A 26 -9.57 -0.36 1.52
N GLN A 27 -10.86 -0.66 1.54
CA GLN A 27 -11.45 -1.58 2.52
C GLN A 27 -11.19 -3.04 2.15
N GLY A 28 -10.53 -3.74 3.07
CA GLY A 28 -10.30 -5.18 2.97
C GLY A 28 -9.06 -5.58 2.16
N GLU A 29 -8.60 -6.80 2.41
CA GLU A 29 -7.35 -7.33 1.85
C GLU A 29 -7.38 -7.43 0.32
N GLN A 30 -8.51 -7.83 -0.27
CA GLN A 30 -8.63 -7.93 -1.73
C GLN A 30 -8.52 -6.58 -2.42
N ALA A 31 -9.11 -5.51 -1.87
CA ALA A 31 -9.03 -4.18 -2.46
C ALA A 31 -7.57 -3.70 -2.53
N ARG A 32 -6.80 -3.95 -1.46
CA ARG A 32 -5.38 -3.59 -1.39
C ARG A 32 -4.51 -4.44 -2.30
N ARG A 33 -4.80 -5.74 -2.44
CA ARG A 33 -4.13 -6.61 -3.42
C ARG A 33 -4.34 -6.13 -4.85
N ARG A 34 -5.56 -5.69 -5.20
CA ARG A 34 -5.85 -5.11 -6.51
C ARG A 34 -5.14 -3.77 -6.73
N LEU A 35 -5.15 -2.91 -5.72
CA LEU A 35 -4.43 -1.63 -5.76
C LEU A 35 -2.92 -1.83 -5.96
N ALA A 36 -2.33 -2.74 -5.18
CA ALA A 36 -0.93 -3.14 -5.29
C ALA A 36 -0.57 -3.63 -6.71
N ALA A 37 -1.40 -4.49 -7.30
CA ALA A 37 -1.21 -4.96 -8.67
C ALA A 37 -1.31 -3.83 -9.70
N ARG A 38 -2.27 -2.90 -9.55
CA ARG A 38 -2.46 -1.75 -10.44
C ARG A 38 -1.23 -0.83 -10.45
N TRP A 39 -0.66 -0.58 -9.28
CA TRP A 39 0.49 0.31 -9.11
C TRP A 39 1.83 -0.43 -9.22
N ASN A 40 1.82 -1.75 -9.41
CA ASN A 40 3.00 -2.62 -9.34
C ASN A 40 3.83 -2.41 -8.04
N MET A 41 3.12 -2.29 -6.93
CA MET A 41 3.66 -2.01 -5.58
C MET A 41 3.42 -3.18 -4.62
N PRO A 42 4.17 -3.28 -3.51
CA PRO A 42 3.91 -4.30 -2.49
C PRO A 42 2.60 -4.04 -1.75
N VAL A 43 1.84 -5.11 -1.47
CA VAL A 43 0.55 -5.02 -0.75
C VAL A 43 0.78 -4.51 0.67
N ILE A 44 0.11 -3.42 1.05
CA ILE A 44 0.13 -2.94 2.44
C ILE A 44 -0.88 -3.74 3.28
N PRO A 45 -0.42 -4.47 4.32
CA PRO A 45 -1.31 -5.32 5.11
C PRO A 45 -2.36 -4.52 5.92
N PRO A 46 -3.57 -5.08 6.16
CA PRO A 46 -4.62 -4.48 7.00
C PRO A 46 -4.13 -4.01 8.36
N ASP A 47 -3.28 -4.82 8.99
CA ASP A 47 -2.78 -4.61 10.35
C ASP A 47 -1.70 -3.52 10.49
N VAL A 48 -1.17 -3.01 9.38
CA VAL A 48 -0.18 -1.91 9.39
C VAL A 48 -0.85 -0.55 9.24
N LEU A 49 -1.97 -0.49 8.53
CA LEU A 49 -2.78 0.72 8.33
C LEU A 49 -3.89 0.86 9.37
N ALA A 50 -3.96 -0.05 10.34
CA ALA A 50 -4.79 0.09 11.52
C ALA A 50 -4.22 1.26 12.35
N ILE A 51 -4.87 2.41 12.23
CA ILE A 51 -4.80 3.50 13.20
C ILE A 51 -5.39 3.00 14.52
#